data_AF-R2R853-F1
#
_entry.id   AF-R2R853-F1
#
_cell.length_a   1.000
_cell.length_b   1.000
_cell.length_c   1.000
_cell.angle_alpha   90.00
_cell.angle_beta   90.00
_cell.angle_gamma   90.00
#
_symmetry.space_group_name_H-M   'P 1'
#
loop_
_entity.id
_entity.type
_entity.pdbx_description
1 polymer ?
#
loop_
_entity_poly.entity_id
_entity_poly.type
_entity_poly.pdbx_seq_one_letter_code
_entity_poly.pdbx_strand_id
1 'polypeptide(L)'
;MPKWTARLTVINTTNQDLKLASKYIYNGNSIVSFPEIIPAKNEGVYEIFTPSGKPLGPEFKISLVAQGTDKQNSLGSFEFHVDIPYWSSRNTLQYHCNRDLTCQVSPSTIYDSDHNYNGEVKIGARVTNDAENKKILSEKVSS
;
A
#
# COMPACT_ATOMS: atom_id res chain seq x y z
N MET A 1 -14.99 25.65 3.76
CA MET A 1 -14.18 24.62 3.07
C MET A 1 -14.73 23.25 3.44
N PRO A 2 -15.03 22.38 2.46
CA PRO A 2 -15.57 21.05 2.73
C PRO A 2 -14.53 20.15 3.41
N LYS A 3 -15.01 19.06 4.00
CA LYS A 3 -14.17 17.95 4.47
C LYS A 3 -13.41 17.35 3.29
N TRP A 4 -12.10 17.12 3.46
CA TRP A 4 -11.22 16.44 2.49
C TRP A 4 -10.81 15.08 3.04
N THR A 5 -10.62 14.09 2.18
CA THR A 5 -10.36 12.68 2.57
C THR A 5 -9.28 12.04 1.74
N ALA A 6 -8.46 11.20 2.37
CA ALA A 6 -7.55 10.30 1.67
C ALA A 6 -7.79 8.87 2.13
N ARG A 7 -8.13 8.00 1.18
CA ARG A 7 -8.45 6.59 1.38
C ARG A 7 -7.59 5.71 0.48
N LEU A 8 -6.95 4.71 1.06
CA LEU A 8 -6.25 3.64 0.36
C LEU A 8 -6.80 2.29 0.84
N THR A 9 -7.39 1.52 -0.07
CA THR A 9 -7.65 0.09 0.13
C THR A 9 -6.40 -0.70 -0.23
N VAL A 10 -5.89 -1.50 0.70
CA VAL A 10 -4.76 -2.40 0.49
C VAL A 10 -5.27 -3.82 0.39
N ILE A 11 -5.14 -4.44 -0.79
CA ILE A 11 -5.52 -5.83 -1.04
C ILE A 11 -4.27 -6.71 -0.95
N ASN A 12 -4.17 -7.50 0.11
CA ASN A 12 -3.08 -8.44 0.32
C ASN A 12 -3.39 -9.78 -0.39
N THR A 13 -2.76 -10.00 -1.54
CA THR A 13 -2.89 -11.26 -2.29
C THR A 13 -1.80 -12.27 -1.97
N THR A 14 -0.89 -11.95 -1.04
CA THR A 14 0.20 -12.85 -0.65
C THR A 14 -0.28 -13.95 0.31
N ASN A 15 0.63 -14.84 0.70
CA ASN A 15 0.40 -15.85 1.73
C ASN A 15 0.93 -15.41 3.12
N GLN A 16 1.35 -14.15 3.27
CA GLN A 16 1.87 -13.58 4.50
C GLN A 16 0.99 -12.42 4.95
N ASP A 17 0.88 -12.21 6.25
CA ASP A 17 0.22 -11.01 6.78
C ASP A 17 1.07 -9.78 6.43
N LEU A 18 0.42 -8.66 6.14
CA LEU A 18 1.08 -7.37 6.04
C LEU A 18 0.93 -6.65 7.37
N LYS A 19 2.04 -6.43 8.06
CA LYS A 19 2.07 -5.72 9.33
C LYS A 19 2.50 -4.27 9.12
N LEU A 20 1.80 -3.34 9.76
CA LEU A 20 2.19 -1.93 9.80
C LEU A 20 3.49 -1.79 10.58
N ALA A 21 4.55 -1.37 9.88
CA ALA A 21 5.87 -1.14 10.46
C ALA A 21 6.03 0.31 10.92
N SER A 22 5.50 1.25 10.14
CA SER A 22 5.51 2.67 10.50
C SER A 22 4.33 3.41 9.90
N LYS A 23 3.87 4.45 10.59
CA LYS A 23 2.88 5.39 10.08
C LYS A 23 3.27 6.83 10.37
N TYR A 24 2.84 7.72 9.49
CA TYR A 24 2.85 9.16 9.69
C TYR A 24 1.50 9.71 9.23
N ILE A 25 0.94 10.63 10.00
CA ILE A 25 -0.30 11.34 9.68
C ILE A 25 -0.05 12.80 10.02
N TYR A 26 -0.26 13.71 9.06
CA TYR A 26 -0.03 15.13 9.30
C TYR A 26 -0.98 15.67 10.36
N ASN A 27 -0.44 16.51 11.25
CA ASN A 27 -1.18 17.05 12.39
C ASN A 27 -2.44 17.81 11.94
N GLY A 28 -3.57 17.56 12.62
CA GLY A 28 -4.87 18.12 12.27
C GLY A 28 -5.71 17.24 11.34
N ASN A 29 -5.17 16.11 10.86
CA ASN A 29 -5.96 15.04 10.24
C ASN A 29 -6.46 14.04 11.29
N SER A 30 -7.68 13.56 11.08
CA SER A 30 -8.33 12.54 11.92
C SER A 30 -8.33 11.19 11.23
N ILE A 31 -8.09 10.14 12.01
CA ILE A 31 -8.13 8.75 11.53
C ILE A 31 -9.58 8.26 11.45
N VAL A 32 -9.96 7.65 10.34
CA VAL A 32 -11.19 6.85 10.20
C VAL A 32 -10.87 5.36 10.38
N SER A 33 -9.86 4.86 9.67
CA SER A 33 -9.41 3.47 9.73
C SER A 33 -7.90 3.41 9.51
N PHE A 34 -7.20 2.61 10.31
CA PHE A 34 -5.74 2.47 10.23
C PHE A 34 -5.27 1.13 10.83
N PRO A 35 -5.53 0.00 10.14
CA PRO A 35 -5.23 -1.32 10.68
C PRO A 35 -3.72 -1.53 10.86
N GLU A 36 -3.36 -2.17 11.97
CA GLU A 36 -1.97 -2.56 12.27
C GLU A 36 -1.56 -3.86 11.55
N ILE A 37 -2.53 -4.68 11.13
CA ILE A 37 -2.32 -5.95 10.42
C ILE A 37 -3.39 -6.11 9.33
N ILE A 38 -2.96 -6.51 8.13
CA ILE A 38 -3.83 -6.99 7.05
C ILE A 38 -3.51 -8.47 6.83
N PRO A 39 -4.44 -9.38 7.21
CA PRO A 39 -4.21 -10.81 7.06
C PRO A 39 -3.91 -11.23 5.62
N ALA A 40 -3.20 -12.35 5.46
CA ALA A 40 -3.03 -13.00 4.17
C ALA A 40 -4.38 -13.20 3.47
N LYS A 41 -4.42 -12.93 2.16
CA LYS A 41 -5.62 -13.06 1.30
C LYS A 41 -6.80 -12.16 1.70
N ASN A 42 -6.54 -11.09 2.44
CA ASN A 42 -7.57 -10.16 2.90
C ASN A 42 -7.23 -8.71 2.48
N GLU A 43 -8.09 -7.77 2.87
CA GLU A 43 -7.89 -6.35 2.61
C GLU A 43 -7.97 -5.51 3.88
N GLY A 44 -7.36 -4.34 3.84
CA GLY A 44 -7.42 -3.34 4.91
C GLY A 44 -7.53 -1.95 4.33
N VAL A 45 -8.19 -1.05 5.06
CA VAL A 45 -8.43 0.32 4.62
C VAL A 45 -7.66 1.29 5.51
N TYR A 46 -6.82 2.13 4.88
CA TYR A 46 -6.20 3.28 5.49
C TYR A 46 -6.98 4.53 5.06
N GLU A 47 -7.62 5.19 6.01
CA GLU A 47 -8.46 6.35 5.72
C GLU A 47 -8.28 7.42 6.80
N ILE A 48 -8.02 8.64 6.34
CA ILE A 48 -7.99 9.85 7.14
C ILE A 48 -8.88 10.93 6.54
N PHE A 49 -9.21 11.93 7.35
CA PHE A 49 -9.86 13.13 6.86
C PHE A 49 -9.31 14.41 7.49
N THR A 50 -9.38 15.50 6.73
CA THR A 50 -9.24 16.85 7.24
C THR A 50 -10.62 17.42 7.59
N PRO A 51 -10.83 17.92 8.82
CA PRO A 51 -12.09 18.55 9.20
C PRO A 51 -12.40 19.80 8.37
N SER A 52 -13.69 20.06 8.16
CA SER A 52 -14.16 21.26 7.45
C SER A 52 -13.61 22.55 8.08
N GLY A 53 -13.25 23.50 7.22
CA GLY A 53 -12.77 24.83 7.65
C GLY A 53 -11.32 24.89 8.13
N LYS A 54 -10.53 23.82 7.98
CA LYS A 54 -9.10 23.82 8.28
C LYS A 54 -8.28 24.20 7.03
N PRO A 55 -7.26 25.07 7.14
CA PRO A 55 -6.39 25.46 6.02
C PRO A 55 -5.26 24.44 5.81
N LEU A 56 -5.61 23.17 5.78
CA LEU A 56 -4.71 22.04 5.54
C LEU A 56 -5.45 20.99 4.72
N GLY A 57 -4.74 19.98 4.23
CA GLY A 57 -5.37 18.84 3.59
C GLY A 57 -4.80 17.50 4.08
N PRO A 58 -5.33 16.38 3.57
CA PRO A 58 -4.98 15.07 4.06
C PRO A 58 -3.59 14.66 3.60
N GLU A 59 -2.76 14.27 4.57
CA GLU A 59 -1.45 13.68 4.31
C GLU A 59 -1.25 12.48 5.25
N PHE A 60 -0.88 11.33 4.69
CA PHE A 60 -0.38 10.20 5.46
C PHE A 60 0.67 9.39 4.71
N LYS A 61 1.50 8.69 5.48
CA LYS A 61 2.47 7.71 5.01
C LYS A 61 2.33 6.42 5.79
N ILE A 62 2.48 5.28 5.10
CA ILE A 62 2.55 3.95 5.72
C ILE A 62 3.72 3.16 5.16
N SER A 63 4.28 2.29 6.01
CA SER A 63 5.15 1.19 5.60
C SER A 63 4.57 -0.11 6.13
N LEU A 64 4.33 -1.05 5.23
CA LEU A 64 3.84 -2.40 5.53
C LEU A 64 4.96 -3.39 5.26
N VAL A 65 5.16 -4.36 6.16
CA VAL A 65 6.13 -5.43 6.00
C VAL A 65 5.39 -6.76 5.92
N ALA A 66 5.68 -7.56 4.90
CA ALA A 66 5.19 -8.93 4.82
C ALA A 66 5.85 -9.77 5.91
N GLN A 67 5.05 -10.27 6.84
CA GLN A 67 5.52 -11.06 7.97
C GLN A 67 5.49 -12.54 7.61
N GLY A 68 6.67 -13.13 7.43
CA GLY A 68 6.82 -14.58 7.35
C GLY A 68 6.57 -15.25 8.71
N THR A 69 6.17 -16.52 8.67
CA THR A 69 6.22 -17.38 9.87
C THR A 69 7.67 -17.74 10.19
N ASP A 70 7.95 -18.35 11.34
CA ASP A 70 9.32 -18.76 11.75
C ASP A 70 10.06 -19.63 10.71
N LYS A 71 9.33 -20.22 9.76
CA LYS A 71 9.87 -21.05 8.66
C LYS A 71 9.89 -20.34 7.30
N GLN A 72 9.35 -19.13 7.19
CA GLN A 72 9.27 -18.37 5.94
C GLN A 72 10.00 -17.04 6.05
N ASN A 73 10.85 -16.75 5.09
CA ASN A 73 11.44 -15.42 4.96
C ASN A 73 10.36 -14.39 4.61
N SER A 74 10.51 -13.17 5.13
CA SER A 74 9.67 -12.03 4.72
C SER A 74 9.78 -11.80 3.22
N LEU A 75 8.64 -11.57 2.56
CA LEU A 75 8.56 -11.24 1.13
C LEU A 75 9.04 -9.81 0.80
N GLY A 76 9.14 -8.92 1.79
CA GLY A 76 9.55 -7.53 1.57
C GLY A 76 8.63 -6.51 2.24
N SER A 77 8.68 -5.27 1.75
CA SER A 77 7.90 -4.16 2.26
C SER A 77 7.20 -3.36 1.15
N PHE A 78 6.11 -2.71 1.53
CA PHE A 78 5.38 -1.74 0.73
C PHE A 78 5.36 -0.40 1.46
N GLU A 79 5.70 0.67 0.74
CA GLU A 79 5.65 2.04 1.23
C GLU A 79 4.65 2.84 0.39
N PHE A 80 3.90 3.72 1.05
CA PHE A 80 2.93 4.59 0.42
C PHE A 80 2.90 5.95 1.10
N HIS A 81 2.81 7.01 0.30
CA HIS A 81 2.62 8.39 0.73
C HIS A 81 1.59 9.06 -0.18
N VAL A 82 0.61 9.68 0.46
CA VAL A 82 -0.28 10.66 -0.18
C VAL A 82 -0.20 11.97 0.58
N ASP A 83 -0.10 13.08 -0.15
CA ASP A 83 -0.17 14.46 0.37
C ASP A 83 -1.03 15.30 -0.57
N ILE A 84 -2.12 15.84 -0.02
CA ILE A 84 -3.00 16.78 -0.70
C ILE A 84 -2.93 18.10 0.08
N PRO A 85 -1.95 18.97 -0.20
CA PRO A 85 -1.76 20.20 0.55
C PRO A 85 -2.84 21.24 0.23
N TYR A 86 -3.26 22.02 1.22
CA TYR A 86 -4.21 23.12 1.00
C TYR A 86 -3.62 24.30 0.21
N TRP A 87 -2.36 24.64 0.50
CA TRP A 87 -1.70 25.85 -0.02
C TRP A 87 -1.06 25.68 -1.40
N SER A 88 -1.12 24.48 -1.97
CA SER A 88 -0.49 24.12 -3.24
C SER A 88 -1.49 23.36 -4.09
N SER A 89 -1.51 23.63 -5.39
CA SER A 89 -2.27 22.80 -6.34
C SER A 89 -1.64 21.44 -6.57
N ARG A 90 -0.35 21.27 -6.23
CA ARG A 90 0.43 20.06 -6.48
C ARG A 90 0.20 19.02 -5.41
N ASN A 91 -0.36 17.89 -5.81
CA ASN A 91 -0.56 16.73 -4.97
C ASN A 91 0.61 15.74 -5.11
N THR A 92 0.91 15.02 -4.03
CA THR A 92 1.94 13.96 -4.03
C THR A 92 1.28 12.60 -3.85
N LEU A 93 1.67 11.66 -4.71
CA LEU A 93 1.39 10.24 -4.55
C LEU A 93 2.67 9.46 -4.87
N GLN A 94 3.21 8.78 -3.87
CA GLN A 94 4.42 7.98 -4.00
C GLN A 94 4.17 6.61 -3.40
N TYR A 95 4.68 5.58 -4.06
CA TYR A 95 4.59 4.22 -3.57
C TYR A 95 5.76 3.38 -4.06
N HIS A 96 6.11 2.37 -3.29
CA HIS A 96 7.20 1.47 -3.63
C HIS A 96 6.99 0.08 -3.03
N CYS A 97 7.37 -0.96 -3.77
CA CYS A 97 7.52 -2.32 -3.25
C CYS A 97 8.96 -2.76 -3.35
N ASN A 98 9.43 -3.41 -2.29
CA ASN A 98 10.78 -3.93 -2.19
C ASN A 98 10.81 -5.47 -2.27
N ARG A 99 11.98 -6.00 -2.64
CA ARG A 99 12.32 -7.43 -2.67
C ARG A 99 11.35 -8.25 -3.54
N ASP A 100 10.63 -9.17 -2.90
CA ASP A 100 9.80 -10.17 -3.55
C ASP A 100 8.32 -9.73 -3.55
N LEU A 101 7.99 -8.53 -3.04
CA LEU A 101 6.66 -7.96 -3.20
C LEU A 101 6.50 -7.26 -4.55
N THR A 102 5.30 -7.40 -5.11
CA THR A 102 4.83 -6.60 -6.24
C THR A 102 3.65 -5.75 -5.80
N CYS A 103 3.53 -4.53 -6.33
CA CYS A 103 2.35 -3.69 -6.11
C CYS A 103 1.82 -3.10 -7.42
N GLN A 104 0.50 -3.06 -7.50
CA GLN A 104 -0.24 -2.35 -8.53
C GLN A 104 -1.18 -1.37 -7.85
N VAL A 105 -0.92 -0.07 -8.02
CA VAL A 105 -1.72 1.02 -7.43
C VAL A 105 -2.66 1.60 -8.49
N SER A 106 -3.92 1.84 -8.10
CA SER A 106 -4.96 2.45 -8.94
C SER A 106 -5.83 3.41 -8.12
N PRO A 107 -5.99 4.68 -8.54
CA PRO A 107 -5.22 5.33 -9.59
C PRO A 107 -3.75 5.50 -9.16
N SER A 108 -2.81 5.38 -10.10
CA SER A 108 -1.38 5.63 -9.84
C SER A 108 -1.03 7.12 -9.81
N THR A 109 -2.03 7.99 -9.85
CA THR A 109 -1.88 9.44 -9.89
C THR A 109 -3.07 10.08 -9.20
N ILE A 110 -2.82 11.21 -8.55
CA ILE A 110 -3.81 12.16 -8.08
C ILE A 110 -3.59 13.45 -8.87
N TYR A 111 -4.66 14.07 -9.38
CA TYR A 111 -4.52 15.26 -10.22
C TYR A 111 -4.35 16.49 -9.36
N ASP A 112 -3.72 17.52 -9.94
CA ASP A 112 -3.59 18.82 -9.30
C ASP A 112 -4.99 19.39 -9.00
N SER A 113 -5.13 20.01 -7.82
CA SER A 113 -6.40 20.54 -7.31
C SER A 113 -7.43 19.49 -6.88
N ASP A 114 -7.13 18.19 -6.98
CA ASP A 114 -7.96 17.18 -6.33
C ASP A 114 -7.92 17.41 -4.81
N HIS A 115 -9.09 17.37 -4.20
CA HIS A 115 -9.26 17.55 -2.76
C HIS A 115 -9.38 16.21 -2.01
N ASN A 116 -9.47 15.12 -2.76
CA ASN A 116 -9.68 13.79 -2.21
C ASN A 116 -8.86 12.75 -2.97
N TYR A 117 -8.39 11.74 -2.24
CA TYR A 117 -7.82 10.54 -2.82
C TYR A 117 -8.66 9.32 -2.43
N ASN A 118 -8.99 8.48 -3.39
CA ASN A 118 -9.59 7.17 -3.16
C ASN A 118 -8.92 6.17 -4.12
N GLY A 119 -7.98 5.41 -3.58
CA GLY A 119 -7.24 4.44 -4.36
C GLY A 119 -7.21 3.06 -3.74
N GLU A 120 -6.68 2.15 -4.52
CA GLU A 120 -6.48 0.74 -4.22
C GLU A 120 -5.05 0.35 -4.55
N VAL A 121 -4.45 -0.50 -3.72
CA VAL A 121 -3.20 -1.18 -4.06
C VAL A 121 -3.38 -2.67 -3.89
N LYS A 122 -3.08 -3.42 -4.96
CA LYS A 122 -2.97 -4.86 -4.91
C LYS A 122 -1.52 -5.25 -4.66
N ILE A 123 -1.25 -5.86 -3.52
CA ILE A 123 0.08 -6.33 -3.12
C ILE A 123 0.16 -7.85 -3.36
N GLY A 124 1.12 -8.27 -4.17
CA GLY A 124 1.38 -9.66 -4.51
C GLY A 124 2.81 -10.07 -4.21
N ALA A 125 3.12 -11.33 -4.50
CA ALA A 125 4.48 -11.87 -4.44
C ALA A 125 4.99 -12.10 -5.86
N ARG A 126 6.26 -11.80 -6.10
CA ARG A 126 6.97 -12.14 -7.33
C ARG A 126 7.06 -13.66 -7.40
N VAL A 127 6.59 -14.23 -8.50
CA VAL A 127 6.77 -15.66 -8.76
C VAL A 127 8.22 -15.86 -9.18
N THR A 128 9.04 -16.48 -8.34
CA THR A 128 10.34 -17.03 -8.75
C THR A 128 10.09 -18.38 -9.41
N ASN A 129 10.41 -18.48 -10.70
CA ASN A 129 10.16 -19.65 -11.54
C ASN A 129 11.12 -20.84 -11.24
N ASP A 130 11.32 -21.20 -9.98
CA ASP A 130 11.99 -22.47 -9.64
C ASP A 130 11.13 -23.69 -10.02
N ALA A 131 9.81 -23.51 -10.09
CA ALA A 131 8.89 -24.52 -10.59
C ALA A 131 8.97 -24.72 -12.11
N GLU A 132 9.27 -23.66 -12.87
CA GLU A 132 9.42 -23.74 -14.32
C GLU A 132 10.76 -24.39 -14.70
N ASN A 133 11.84 -24.07 -13.97
CA ASN A 133 13.14 -24.73 -14.15
C ASN A 133 13.11 -26.22 -13.75
N LYS A 134 12.38 -26.60 -12.68
CA LYS A 134 12.19 -28.02 -12.33
C LYS A 134 11.42 -28.78 -13.40
N LYS A 135 10.40 -28.17 -14.01
CA LYS A 135 9.62 -28.79 -15.10
C LYS A 135 10.48 -29.03 -16.34
N ILE A 136 11.28 -28.04 -16.74
CA ILE A 136 12.20 -28.14 -17.90
C ILE A 136 13.31 -29.18 -17.65
N LEU A 137 13.81 -29.32 -16.42
CA LEU A 137 14.80 -30.32 -16.05
C LEU A 137 14.22 -31.75 -15.99
N SER A 138 12.98 -31.93 -15.51
CA SER A 138 12.32 -33.24 -15.51
C SER A 138 11.99 -33.76 -16.91
N GLU A 139 11.67 -32.87 -17.85
CA GLU A 139 11.36 -33.25 -19.24
C GLU A 139 12.64 -33.63 -20.03
N LYS A 140 13.79 -33.02 -19.73
CA LYS A 140 15.08 -33.35 -20.37
C LYS A 140 15.73 -34.66 -19.91
N VAL A 141 15.37 -35.19 -18.74
CA VAL A 141 15.94 -36.45 -18.21
C VAL A 141 15.13 -37.68 -18.68
N SER A 142 13.95 -37.46 -19.28
CA SER A 142 13.08 -38.53 -19.79
C SER A 142 13.06 -38.63 -21.33
N SER A 143 14.01 -37.99 -22.03
CA SER A 143 14.18 -38.07 -23.50
C SER A 143 15.37 -38.92 -23.89
#